data_AF-A0A8B9Q260-F1
#
_entry.id   AF-A0A8B9Q260-F1
#
_cell.length_a   1.000
_cell.length_b   1.000
_cell.length_c   1.000
_cell.angle_alpha   90.00
_cell.angle_beta   90.00
_cell.angle_gamma   90.00
#
_symmetry.space_group_name_H-M   'P 1'
#
loop_
_entity.id
_entity.type
_entity.pdbx_description
1 polymer ?
#
loop_
_entity_poly.entity_id
_entity_poly.type
_entity_poly.pdbx_seq_one_letter_code
_entity_poly.pdbx_strand_id
1 'polypeptide(L)'
;MDQWTLQMGYPVITILGNETTDNIIVISQERFVYDRGAKTKDPNFGDNSYLWQIPLTIAVGNTSHISSEAIIWVSNKSEHHRIPALEEASWLLGNINQTGYFRVNYDIRNWRLLINQLTRNHEVISVSNRAGLIDDAFNLARAGYLPQNIPLEIIRYLSEEKDFLPWHAASRALYPLDKLLDRTENYNIFNEYILRQVASMYLKLGWPTNNLNKSLVQASYQHEELRREVIMLACSFGNKHCHQQAATLISDWISSNRNRIPLNVRDIVYCTGVSLMDEDVWEFIWMKFHSITAVSEKKILLEALTCSDDRNLLNRLLNLSLNSEVVLDQDAIDVIIHVARNPHGRDLAWKFFREKWKILNKHCL
;
A
#
# COMPACT_ATOMS: atom_id res chain seq x y z
N MET A 1 9.25 27.03 -12.10
CA MET A 1 8.71 25.67 -12.33
C MET A 1 9.68 24.78 -13.09
N ASP A 2 10.63 25.34 -13.84
CA ASP A 2 11.58 24.62 -14.69
C ASP A 2 12.26 23.41 -14.03
N GLN A 3 12.73 23.56 -12.80
CA GLN A 3 13.35 22.45 -12.05
C GLN A 3 12.39 21.31 -11.71
N TRP A 4 11.07 21.54 -11.74
CA TRP A 4 10.06 20.51 -11.52
C TRP A 4 9.54 19.88 -12.81
N THR A 5 9.73 20.54 -13.97
CA THR A 5 9.13 20.12 -15.25
C THR A 5 10.14 19.69 -16.31
N LEU A 6 11.39 20.16 -16.23
CA LEU A 6 12.43 19.90 -17.25
C LEU A 6 13.41 18.80 -16.86
N GLN A 7 13.43 18.36 -15.60
CA GLN A 7 14.23 17.24 -15.12
C GLN A 7 13.35 16.15 -14.52
N MET A 8 13.75 14.89 -14.69
CA MET A 8 12.99 13.74 -14.20
C MET A 8 13.20 13.48 -12.70
N GLY A 9 12.20 12.85 -12.08
CA GLY A 9 12.26 12.43 -10.69
C GLY A 9 11.86 13.54 -9.71
N TYR A 10 12.14 13.32 -8.43
CA TYR A 10 11.80 14.22 -7.34
C TYR A 10 12.83 14.11 -6.21
N PRO A 11 12.94 15.11 -5.32
CA PRO A 11 13.91 15.09 -4.24
C PRO A 11 13.43 14.31 -3.01
N VAL A 12 14.39 13.82 -2.25
CA VAL A 12 14.27 13.57 -0.82
C VAL A 12 14.94 14.70 -0.06
N ILE A 13 14.21 15.28 0.90
CA ILE A 13 14.72 16.24 1.87
C ILE A 13 15.14 15.46 3.11
N THR A 14 16.37 15.62 3.57
CA THR A 14 16.83 15.10 4.87
C THR A 14 17.00 16.25 5.84
N ILE A 15 16.31 16.18 6.98
CA ILE A 15 16.38 17.14 8.08
C ILE A 15 17.16 16.49 9.23
N LEU A 16 18.32 17.05 9.56
CA LEU A 16 19.16 16.60 10.66
C LEU A 16 19.14 17.64 11.77
N GLY A 17 18.71 17.26 12.97
CA GLY A 17 18.87 18.10 14.15
C GLY A 17 20.35 18.25 14.52
N ASN A 18 20.82 19.47 14.79
CA ASN A 18 22.11 19.65 15.44
C ASN A 18 21.95 19.45 16.95
N GLU A 19 22.84 18.67 17.56
CA GLU A 19 22.85 18.40 19.01
C GLU A 19 23.34 19.60 19.84
N THR A 20 23.67 20.73 19.20
CA THR A 20 24.14 21.93 19.88
C THR A 20 23.01 22.82 20.36
N THR A 21 23.30 23.58 21.42
CA THR A 21 22.43 24.52 22.16
C THR A 21 21.75 25.63 21.33
N ASP A 22 21.98 25.68 20.01
CA ASP A 22 21.55 26.76 19.12
C ASP A 22 20.31 26.46 18.26
N ASN A 23 19.69 25.28 18.42
CA ASN A 23 18.50 24.86 17.66
C ASN A 23 18.68 25.01 16.14
N ILE A 24 19.88 24.67 15.65
CA ILE A 24 20.20 24.69 14.23
C ILE A 24 19.85 23.32 13.65
N ILE A 25 19.18 23.30 12.50
CA ILE A 25 18.96 22.10 11.71
C ILE A 25 19.74 22.20 10.41
N VAL A 26 20.18 21.05 9.90
CA VAL A 26 20.75 20.94 8.56
C VAL A 26 19.67 20.33 7.66
N ILE A 27 19.34 21.03 6.58
CA ILE A 27 18.41 20.56 5.57
C ILE A 27 19.21 20.29 4.30
N SER A 28 19.16 19.07 3.80
CA SER A 28 19.79 18.70 2.53
C SER A 28 18.81 18.09 1.56
N GLN A 29 18.99 18.35 0.26
CA GLN A 29 18.21 17.75 -0.81
C GLN A 29 19.09 16.86 -1.71
N GLU A 30 18.57 15.71 -2.10
CA GLU A 30 19.12 14.91 -3.19
C GLU A 30 18.01 14.21 -3.98
N ARG A 31 18.30 13.76 -5.20
CA ARG A 31 17.34 12.99 -6.00
C ARG A 31 16.99 11.69 -5.28
N PHE A 32 15.70 11.42 -5.09
CA PHE A 32 15.26 10.14 -4.57
C PHE A 32 15.33 9.06 -5.66
N VAL A 33 16.08 7.99 -5.39
CA VAL A 33 16.19 6.78 -6.21
C VAL A 33 16.28 5.56 -5.29
N TYR A 34 15.75 4.41 -5.74
CA TYR A 34 15.86 3.16 -4.97
C TYR A 34 17.27 2.57 -5.01
N ASP A 35 17.97 2.70 -6.14
CA ASP A 35 19.36 2.29 -6.27
C ASP A 35 20.26 3.52 -6.12
N ARG A 36 20.79 3.73 -4.92
CA ARG A 36 21.72 4.84 -4.61
C ARG A 36 23.11 4.66 -5.25
N GLY A 37 23.43 3.45 -5.71
CA GLY A 37 24.67 3.15 -6.44
C GLY A 37 24.59 3.58 -7.91
N ALA A 38 23.39 3.58 -8.49
CA ALA A 38 23.10 4.09 -9.83
C ALA A 38 23.07 5.64 -9.86
N LYS A 39 24.18 6.30 -9.48
CA LYS A 39 24.31 7.76 -9.61
C LYS A 39 24.51 8.14 -11.07
N THR A 40 23.42 8.40 -11.77
CA THR A 40 23.47 9.07 -13.09
C THR A 40 23.45 10.57 -12.89
N LYS A 41 24.44 11.28 -13.43
CA LYS A 41 24.34 12.73 -13.64
C LYS A 41 23.51 12.94 -14.89
N ASP A 42 22.61 13.93 -14.88
CA ASP A 42 21.92 14.31 -16.10
C ASP A 42 22.91 15.08 -17.01
N PRO A 43 23.23 14.56 -18.21
CA PRO A 43 24.17 15.23 -19.12
C PRO A 43 23.73 16.65 -19.49
N ASN A 44 22.43 16.94 -19.46
CA ASN A 44 21.87 18.20 -19.91
C ASN A 44 21.94 19.31 -18.85
N PHE A 45 22.10 18.98 -17.57
CA PHE A 45 22.01 19.94 -16.46
C PHE A 45 23.33 20.20 -15.72
N GLY A 46 24.42 19.55 -16.11
CA GLY A 46 25.75 19.80 -15.54
C GLY A 46 25.79 19.65 -14.00
N ASP A 47 26.45 20.61 -13.33
CA ASP A 47 26.63 20.59 -11.86
C ASP A 47 25.35 20.89 -11.05
N ASN A 48 24.33 21.47 -11.70
CA ASN A 48 23.01 21.74 -11.14
C ASN A 48 21.99 20.62 -11.44
N SER A 49 22.46 19.48 -11.97
CA SER A 49 21.60 18.31 -12.15
C SER A 49 20.95 17.91 -10.82
N TYR A 50 19.61 17.75 -10.85
CA TYR A 50 18.81 17.31 -9.73
C TYR A 50 18.88 18.23 -8.50
N LEU A 51 18.73 19.52 -8.74
CA LEU A 51 18.44 20.52 -7.72
C LEU A 51 17.05 21.14 -7.95
N TRP A 52 16.30 21.35 -6.88
CA TRP A 52 14.97 21.92 -6.90
C TRP A 52 14.87 23.14 -5.95
N GLN A 53 14.04 24.11 -6.32
CA GLN A 53 13.51 25.14 -5.43
C GLN A 53 12.32 24.53 -4.72
N ILE A 54 12.50 24.22 -3.44
CA ILE A 54 11.53 23.46 -2.65
C ILE A 54 10.95 24.37 -1.57
N PRO A 55 9.63 24.69 -1.60
CA PRO A 55 8.95 25.33 -0.48
C PRO A 55 8.67 24.27 0.60
N LEU A 56 9.63 24.07 1.51
CA LEU A 56 9.49 23.13 2.62
C LEU A 56 8.63 23.76 3.72
N THR A 57 7.40 23.27 3.89
CA THR A 57 6.63 23.53 5.11
C THR A 57 7.20 22.71 6.26
N ILE A 58 7.36 23.33 7.43
CA ILE A 58 7.89 22.70 8.64
C ILE A 58 7.07 23.11 9.85
N ALA A 59 6.81 22.16 10.75
CA ALA A 59 6.19 22.42 12.05
C ALA A 59 6.97 21.71 13.17
N VAL A 60 6.89 22.29 14.37
CA VAL A 60 7.42 21.69 15.59
C VAL A 60 6.22 21.20 16.40
N GLY A 61 6.27 19.97 16.86
CA GLY A 61 5.22 19.39 17.69
C GLY A 61 5.74 18.77 18.97
N ASN A 62 4.83 18.65 19.94
CA ASN A 62 5.03 17.94 21.18
C ASN A 62 3.83 17.00 21.43
N THR A 63 3.72 16.45 22.63
CA THR A 63 2.70 15.45 22.99
C THR A 63 1.26 15.87 22.73
N SER A 64 0.94 17.17 22.82
CA SER A 64 -0.43 17.69 22.79
C SER A 64 -0.68 18.74 21.71
N HIS A 65 0.36 19.30 21.10
CA HIS A 65 0.23 20.45 20.22
C HIS A 65 1.23 20.39 19.06
N ILE A 66 0.81 20.88 17.90
CA ILE A 66 1.66 21.14 16.74
C ILE A 66 1.62 22.64 16.42
N SER A 67 2.77 23.25 16.20
CA SER A 67 2.87 24.68 15.85
C SER A 67 2.22 24.99 14.51
N SER A 68 1.96 26.27 14.23
CA SER A 68 1.73 26.72 12.86
C SER A 68 2.91 26.36 11.96
N GLU A 69 2.63 26.10 10.69
CA GLU A 69 3.67 25.81 9.71
C GLU A 69 4.49 27.06 9.40
N ALA A 70 5.81 26.88 9.25
CA ALA A 70 6.72 27.84 8.66
C ALA A 70 7.16 27.34 7.29
N ILE A 71 7.53 28.24 6.38
CA ILE A 71 8.03 27.90 5.04
C ILE A 71 9.52 28.21 4.97
N ILE A 72 10.32 27.21 4.59
CA ILE A 72 11.73 27.34 4.27
C ILE A 72 11.90 27.07 2.78
N TRP A 73 12.45 28.03 2.03
CA TRP A 73 12.82 27.82 0.64
C TRP A 73 14.20 27.17 0.59
N VAL A 74 14.23 25.87 0.24
CA VAL A 74 15.48 25.11 0.09
C VAL A 74 15.92 25.20 -1.37
N SER A 75 17.10 25.77 -1.60
CA SER A 75 17.62 26.06 -2.95
C SER A 75 18.94 25.35 -3.25
N ASN A 76 19.75 25.11 -2.21
CA ASN A 76 21.05 24.47 -2.30
C ASN A 76 21.00 23.00 -1.88
N LYS A 77 22.09 22.26 -2.15
CA LYS A 77 22.23 20.85 -1.76
C LYS A 77 22.15 20.64 -0.25
N SER A 78 22.67 21.57 0.53
CA SER A 78 22.68 21.54 1.99
C SER A 78 22.67 22.96 2.54
N GLU A 79 21.83 23.23 3.52
CA GLU A 79 21.65 24.55 4.14
C GLU A 79 21.43 24.42 5.65
N HIS A 80 21.81 25.45 6.39
CA HIS A 80 21.60 25.53 7.84
C HIS A 80 20.48 26.51 8.14
N HIS A 81 19.53 26.09 8.97
CA HIS A 81 18.37 26.89 9.37
C HIS A 81 18.19 26.85 10.88
N ARG A 82 17.78 27.96 11.50
CA ARG A 82 17.52 28.03 12.94
C ARG A 82 16.03 27.84 13.22
N ILE A 83 15.68 26.97 14.16
CA ILE A 83 14.30 26.71 14.59
C ILE A 83 14.12 27.18 16.05
N PRO A 84 13.55 28.37 16.31
CA PRO A 84 13.55 28.97 17.64
C PRO A 84 12.85 28.15 18.74
N ALA A 85 11.90 27.28 18.39
CA ALA A 85 11.03 26.55 19.32
C ALA A 85 11.35 25.05 19.46
N LEU A 86 12.57 24.62 19.10
CA LEU A 86 12.96 23.21 19.20
C LEU A 86 13.41 22.87 20.63
N GLU A 87 12.49 22.34 21.44
CA GLU A 87 12.81 21.76 22.75
C GLU A 87 13.28 20.29 22.60
N GLU A 88 13.95 19.75 23.63
CA GLU A 88 14.56 18.43 23.56
C GLU A 88 13.57 17.28 23.26
N ALA A 89 12.33 17.41 23.73
CA ALA A 89 11.26 16.44 23.56
C ALA A 89 10.34 16.73 22.36
N SER A 90 10.60 17.81 21.62
CA SER A 90 9.80 18.19 20.45
C SER A 90 10.27 17.46 19.20
N TRP A 91 9.32 17.06 18.36
CA TRP A 91 9.57 16.50 17.04
C TRP A 91 9.40 17.56 15.96
N LEU A 92 10.17 17.40 14.87
CA LEU A 92 10.02 18.16 13.64
C LEU A 92 9.24 17.34 12.62
N LEU A 93 8.36 18.02 11.89
CA LEU A 93 7.61 17.46 10.78
C LEU A 93 7.73 18.38 9.58
N GLY A 94 8.30 17.85 8.50
CA GLY A 94 8.37 18.50 7.20
C GLY A 94 7.21 18.07 6.30
N ASN A 95 6.93 18.89 5.29
CA ASN A 95 5.87 18.68 4.30
C ASN A 95 4.48 18.55 4.93
N ILE A 96 4.05 19.58 5.64
CA ILE A 96 2.72 19.64 6.28
C ILE A 96 1.63 19.38 5.24
N ASN A 97 0.74 18.45 5.59
CA ASN A 97 -0.32 17.87 4.77
C ASN A 97 0.13 17.21 3.45
N GLN A 98 1.43 16.92 3.29
CA GLN A 98 1.99 16.26 2.09
C GLN A 98 1.67 17.02 0.79
N THR A 99 1.73 18.35 0.84
CA THR A 99 1.41 19.23 -0.29
C THR A 99 2.56 19.36 -1.29
N GLY A 100 3.80 19.17 -0.84
CA GLY A 100 4.99 19.17 -1.66
C GLY A 100 5.27 17.83 -2.32
N TYR A 101 5.73 17.86 -3.57
CA TYR A 101 6.09 16.65 -4.34
C TYR A 101 7.52 16.18 -4.04
N PHE A 102 7.78 15.82 -2.79
CA PHE A 102 9.07 15.34 -2.31
C PHE A 102 8.90 14.48 -1.07
N ARG A 103 9.90 13.64 -0.78
CA ARG A 103 9.93 12.82 0.45
C ARG A 103 10.68 13.54 1.55
N VAL A 104 10.33 13.26 2.81
CA VAL A 104 11.06 13.81 3.96
C VAL A 104 11.66 12.69 4.80
N ASN A 105 12.96 12.76 4.99
CA ASN A 105 13.74 11.94 5.90
C ASN A 105 14.21 12.78 7.09
N TYR A 106 14.42 12.12 8.21
CA TYR A 106 14.91 12.72 9.43
C TYR A 106 16.06 11.88 10.00
N ASP A 107 16.82 12.45 10.94
CA ASP A 107 17.67 11.64 11.80
C ASP A 107 16.84 10.64 12.65
N ILE A 108 17.52 9.60 13.16
CA ILE A 108 16.87 8.52 13.90
C ILE A 108 16.18 9.02 15.17
N ARG A 109 16.73 10.05 15.83
CA ARG A 109 16.12 10.61 17.04
C ARG A 109 14.76 11.23 16.71
N ASN A 110 14.67 12.05 15.67
CA ASN A 110 13.39 12.64 15.27
C ASN A 110 12.37 11.57 14.83
N TRP A 111 12.80 10.55 14.06
CA TRP A 111 11.94 9.41 13.73
C TRP A 111 11.37 8.71 14.98
N ARG A 112 12.20 8.52 16.03
CA ARG A 112 11.77 7.93 17.30
C ARG A 112 10.76 8.81 18.04
N LEU A 113 10.94 10.12 18.00
CA LEU A 113 9.99 11.07 18.60
C LEU A 113 8.64 11.05 17.86
N LEU A 114 8.65 10.99 16.52
CA LEU A 114 7.44 10.83 15.71
C LEU A 114 6.73 9.49 15.97
N ILE A 115 7.46 8.38 16.07
CA ILE A 115 6.90 7.06 16.45
C ILE A 115 6.22 7.13 17.82
N ASN A 116 6.87 7.77 18.79
CA ASN A 116 6.31 7.95 20.13
C ASN A 116 5.03 8.81 20.08
N GLN A 117 5.03 9.91 19.32
CA GLN A 117 3.83 10.72 19.12
C GLN A 117 2.69 9.92 18.52
N LEU A 118 2.94 9.16 17.45
CA LEU A 118 1.92 8.31 16.81
C LEU A 118 1.36 7.26 17.78
N THR A 119 2.22 6.65 18.59
CA THR A 119 1.80 5.63 19.57
C THR A 119 0.99 6.22 20.72
N ARG A 120 1.33 7.42 21.19
CA ARG A 120 0.68 8.06 22.35
C ARG A 120 -0.59 8.81 21.97
N ASN A 121 -0.52 9.61 20.91
CA ASN A 121 -1.61 10.45 20.44
C ASN A 121 -1.38 10.83 18.96
N HIS A 122 -1.72 9.90 18.06
CA HIS A 122 -1.58 10.12 16.62
C HIS A 122 -2.45 11.27 16.10
N GLU A 123 -3.56 11.61 16.76
CA GLU A 123 -4.52 12.63 16.31
C GLU A 123 -3.94 14.07 16.33
N VAL A 124 -2.80 14.30 17.00
CA VAL A 124 -2.05 15.57 16.91
C VAL A 124 -1.45 15.79 15.51
N ILE A 125 -1.07 14.71 14.83
CA ILE A 125 -0.53 14.77 13.47
C ILE A 125 -1.68 14.58 12.48
N SER A 126 -1.79 15.45 11.47
CA SER A 126 -2.87 15.37 10.48
C SER A 126 -2.89 14.02 9.75
N VAL A 127 -4.08 13.60 9.32
CA VAL A 127 -4.28 12.31 8.63
C VAL A 127 -3.34 12.16 7.42
N SER A 128 -3.19 13.22 6.61
CA SER A 128 -2.29 13.24 5.46
C SER A 128 -0.83 13.08 5.86
N ASN A 129 -0.39 13.72 6.94
CA ASN A 129 0.98 13.56 7.42
C ASN A 129 1.23 12.18 8.00
N ARG A 130 0.27 11.55 8.70
CA ARG A 130 0.43 10.17 9.18
C ARG A 130 0.59 9.19 8.04
N ALA A 131 -0.24 9.31 7.00
CA ALA A 131 -0.13 8.51 5.78
C ALA A 131 1.22 8.75 5.08
N GLY A 132 1.64 10.01 4.95
CA GLY A 132 2.93 10.37 4.37
C GLY A 132 4.13 9.87 5.16
N LEU A 133 4.10 9.87 6.49
CA LEU A 133 5.16 9.31 7.33
C LEU A 133 5.32 7.80 7.12
N ILE A 134 4.21 7.07 6.99
CA ILE A 134 4.23 5.64 6.67
C ILE A 134 4.82 5.42 5.28
N ASP A 135 4.30 6.11 4.25
CA ASP A 135 4.79 5.97 2.88
C ASP A 135 6.28 6.33 2.77
N ASP A 136 6.70 7.47 3.33
CA ASP A 136 8.09 7.89 3.34
C ASP A 136 8.98 6.87 4.06
N ALA A 137 8.63 6.42 5.26
CA ALA A 137 9.47 5.49 6.01
C ALA A 137 9.74 4.18 5.26
N PHE A 138 8.72 3.58 4.63
CA PHE A 138 8.90 2.35 3.85
C PHE A 138 9.73 2.58 2.58
N ASN A 139 9.49 3.67 1.85
CA ASN A 139 10.23 3.97 0.63
C ASN A 139 11.69 4.38 0.92
N LEU A 140 11.92 5.14 1.99
CA LEU A 140 13.25 5.49 2.49
C LEU A 140 14.02 4.26 2.94
N ALA A 141 13.38 3.33 3.67
CA ALA A 141 14.03 2.10 4.08
C ALA A 141 14.36 1.20 2.88
N ARG A 142 13.44 1.08 1.92
CA ARG A 142 13.69 0.36 0.66
C ARG A 142 14.88 0.93 -0.12
N ALA A 143 15.04 2.24 -0.13
CA ALA A 143 16.14 2.93 -0.80
C ALA A 143 17.44 3.01 0.05
N GLY A 144 17.45 2.47 1.27
CA GLY A 144 18.63 2.44 2.14
C GLY A 144 18.95 3.77 2.84
N TYR A 145 17.97 4.67 2.97
CA TYR A 145 18.08 5.90 3.78
C TYR A 145 17.80 5.66 5.26
N LEU A 146 16.97 4.66 5.55
CA LEU A 146 16.43 4.40 6.87
C LEU A 146 16.60 2.91 7.23
N PRO A 147 16.95 2.57 8.48
CA PRO A 147 16.98 1.19 8.91
C PRO A 147 15.60 0.52 8.79
N GLN A 148 15.57 -0.73 8.35
CA GLN A 148 14.32 -1.47 8.05
C GLN A 148 13.41 -1.67 9.26
N ASN A 149 13.93 -1.60 10.50
CA ASN A 149 13.11 -1.71 11.69
C ASN A 149 12.26 -0.46 11.94
N ILE A 150 12.67 0.73 11.49
CA ILE A 150 11.93 1.98 11.73
C ILE A 150 10.52 1.97 11.10
N PRO A 151 10.31 1.65 9.81
CA PRO A 151 8.96 1.59 9.24
C PRO A 151 8.07 0.52 9.92
N LEU A 152 8.65 -0.62 10.32
CA LEU A 152 7.92 -1.62 11.10
C LEU A 152 7.53 -1.07 12.48
N GLU A 153 8.42 -0.35 13.15
CA GLU A 153 8.07 0.28 14.43
C GLU A 153 6.98 1.35 14.29
N ILE A 154 6.96 2.11 13.19
CA ILE A 154 5.90 3.08 12.90
C ILE A 154 4.55 2.37 12.86
N ILE A 155 4.37 1.33 12.04
CA ILE A 155 3.03 0.73 11.85
C ILE A 155 2.46 0.03 13.10
N ARG A 156 3.20 -0.06 14.21
CA ARG A 156 2.69 -0.55 15.49
C ARG A 156 1.50 0.28 16.01
N TYR A 157 1.47 1.58 15.70
CA TYR A 157 0.38 2.45 16.16
C TYR A 157 -0.93 2.19 15.41
N LEU A 158 -0.91 1.49 14.26
CA LEU A 158 -2.10 1.28 13.43
C LEU A 158 -3.26 0.62 14.19
N SER A 159 -2.97 -0.18 15.22
CA SER A 159 -3.99 -0.77 16.10
C SER A 159 -4.96 0.26 16.73
N GLU A 160 -4.55 1.53 16.82
CA GLU A 160 -5.35 2.66 17.30
C GLU A 160 -5.82 3.62 16.18
N GLU A 161 -5.31 3.48 14.95
CA GLU A 161 -5.60 4.36 13.81
C GLU A 161 -7.04 4.17 13.28
N LYS A 162 -7.77 5.28 13.12
CA LYS A 162 -9.20 5.28 12.74
C LYS A 162 -9.46 5.87 11.36
N ASP A 163 -8.45 6.44 10.71
CA ASP A 163 -8.59 7.05 9.39
C ASP A 163 -8.12 6.11 8.29
N PHE A 164 -8.79 6.17 7.13
CA PHE A 164 -8.47 5.30 5.99
C PHE A 164 -7.06 5.52 5.43
N LEU A 165 -6.62 6.76 5.25
CA LEU A 165 -5.39 7.06 4.50
C LEU A 165 -4.12 6.43 5.09
N PRO A 166 -3.88 6.43 6.41
CA PRO A 166 -2.69 5.79 6.97
C PRO A 166 -2.72 4.26 6.86
N TRP A 167 -3.90 3.64 7.00
CA TRP A 167 -4.08 2.21 6.72
C TRP A 167 -3.78 1.87 5.26
N HIS A 168 -4.26 2.69 4.33
CA HIS A 168 -4.00 2.53 2.92
C HIS A 168 -2.50 2.71 2.58
N ALA A 169 -1.83 3.71 3.16
CA ALA A 169 -0.39 3.88 3.00
C ALA A 169 0.39 2.65 3.49
N ALA A 170 -0.01 2.08 4.64
CA ALA A 170 0.59 0.88 5.17
C ALA A 170 0.36 -0.33 4.24
N SER A 171 -0.87 -0.58 3.79
CA SER A 171 -1.18 -1.76 2.97
C SER A 171 -0.41 -1.75 1.64
N ARG A 172 -0.27 -0.57 1.02
CA ARG A 172 0.54 -0.36 -0.20
C ARG A 172 2.00 -0.75 -0.04
N ALA A 173 2.56 -0.64 1.17
CA ALA A 173 3.91 -1.11 1.48
C ALA A 173 3.95 -2.59 1.91
N LEU A 174 2.92 -3.06 2.61
CA LEU A 174 2.85 -4.42 3.15
C LEU A 174 2.62 -5.49 2.08
N TYR A 175 1.76 -5.28 1.07
CA TYR A 175 1.52 -6.30 0.04
C TYR A 175 2.77 -6.64 -0.79
N PRO A 176 3.62 -5.68 -1.21
CA PRO A 176 4.90 -6.02 -1.83
C PRO A 176 5.84 -6.78 -0.90
N LEU A 177 5.88 -6.44 0.38
CA LEU A 177 6.71 -7.14 1.37
C LEU A 177 6.24 -8.58 1.59
N ASP A 178 4.93 -8.81 1.66
CA ASP A 178 4.32 -10.14 1.69
C ASP A 178 4.84 -11.00 0.53
N LYS A 179 4.79 -10.48 -0.70
CA LYS A 179 5.29 -11.20 -1.89
C LYS A 179 6.80 -11.42 -1.91
N LEU A 180 7.58 -10.55 -1.28
CA LEU A 180 9.04 -10.72 -1.16
C LEU A 180 9.39 -11.77 -0.11
N LEU A 181 8.58 -11.88 0.94
CA LEU A 181 8.83 -12.75 2.09
C LEU A 181 8.16 -14.13 1.96
N ASP A 182 7.22 -14.33 1.01
CA ASP A 182 6.41 -15.54 0.84
C ASP A 182 7.20 -16.87 0.71
N ARG A 183 8.49 -16.81 0.36
CA ARG A 183 9.40 -17.97 0.23
C ARG A 183 10.55 -17.95 1.23
N THR A 184 10.44 -17.15 2.28
CA THR A 184 11.45 -17.03 3.33
C THR A 184 11.01 -17.75 4.60
N GLU A 185 11.97 -18.23 5.40
CA GLU A 185 11.70 -18.94 6.66
C GLU A 185 10.92 -18.08 7.67
N ASN A 186 11.06 -16.76 7.60
CA ASN A 186 10.46 -15.80 8.54
C ASN A 186 9.07 -15.30 8.10
N TYR A 187 8.49 -15.87 7.03
CA TYR A 187 7.20 -15.42 6.50
C TYR A 187 6.07 -15.45 7.54
N ASN A 188 5.98 -16.55 8.30
CA ASN A 188 4.96 -16.70 9.34
C ASN A 188 5.09 -15.66 10.46
N ILE A 189 6.33 -15.31 10.85
CA ILE A 189 6.59 -14.28 11.86
C ILE A 189 6.12 -12.92 11.38
N PHE A 190 6.36 -12.60 10.10
CA PHE A 190 5.87 -11.38 9.48
C PHE A 190 4.34 -11.34 9.47
N ASN A 191 3.67 -12.42 9.04
CA ASN A 191 2.21 -12.49 9.01
C ASN A 191 1.59 -12.30 10.40
N GLU A 192 2.12 -13.00 11.42
CA GLU A 192 1.66 -12.81 12.80
C GLU A 192 1.84 -11.38 13.29
N TYR A 193 2.96 -10.75 12.95
CA TYR A 193 3.24 -9.37 13.33
C TYR A 193 2.22 -8.39 12.71
N ILE A 194 1.88 -8.55 11.43
CA ILE A 194 0.87 -7.73 10.76
C ILE A 194 -0.53 -7.98 11.33
N LEU A 195 -0.90 -9.25 11.53
CA LEU A 195 -2.20 -9.61 12.11
C LEU A 195 -2.40 -9.01 13.51
N ARG A 196 -1.34 -8.89 14.32
CA ARG A 196 -1.42 -8.22 15.63
C ARG A 196 -1.81 -6.75 15.51
N GLN A 197 -1.33 -6.03 14.48
CA GLN A 197 -1.68 -4.62 14.28
C GLN A 197 -3.13 -4.47 13.76
N VAL A 198 -3.57 -5.40 12.92
CA VAL A 198 -4.90 -5.40 12.28
C VAL A 198 -6.02 -5.83 13.23
N ALA A 199 -5.73 -6.71 14.20
CA ALA A 199 -6.73 -7.41 15.01
C ALA A 199 -7.74 -6.49 15.71
N SER A 200 -7.28 -5.44 16.39
CA SER A 200 -8.14 -4.50 17.13
C SER A 200 -9.15 -3.83 16.20
N MET A 201 -8.69 -3.28 15.09
CA MET A 201 -9.54 -2.56 14.13
C MET A 201 -10.48 -3.51 13.38
N TYR A 202 -10.00 -4.71 13.04
CA TYR A 202 -10.83 -5.73 12.39
C TYR A 202 -12.04 -6.12 13.23
N LEU A 203 -11.84 -6.36 14.53
CA LEU A 203 -12.93 -6.68 15.46
C LEU A 203 -13.89 -5.50 15.66
N LYS A 204 -13.37 -4.27 15.73
CA LYS A 204 -14.18 -3.05 15.90
C LYS A 204 -15.08 -2.77 14.69
N LEU A 205 -14.57 -2.93 13.48
CA LEU A 205 -15.30 -2.57 12.25
C LEU A 205 -16.29 -3.65 11.80
N GLY A 206 -15.94 -4.93 12.00
CA GLY A 206 -16.75 -6.07 11.58
C GLY A 206 -16.97 -6.14 10.06
N TRP A 207 -17.77 -7.12 9.64
CA TRP A 207 -18.14 -7.29 8.23
C TRP A 207 -19.39 -6.47 7.87
N PRO A 208 -19.45 -5.91 6.65
CA PRO A 208 -20.62 -5.20 6.19
C PRO A 208 -21.84 -6.14 6.09
N THR A 209 -23.03 -5.61 6.39
CA THR A 209 -24.32 -6.33 6.24
C THR A 209 -25.17 -5.67 5.16
N ASN A 210 -25.91 -6.44 4.37
CA ASN A 210 -26.83 -5.92 3.33
C ASN A 210 -28.12 -5.30 3.89
N ASN A 211 -28.11 -4.76 5.11
CA ASN A 211 -29.29 -4.15 5.71
C ASN A 211 -29.60 -2.81 5.03
N LEU A 212 -30.36 -2.87 3.95
CA LEU A 212 -30.94 -1.73 3.22
C LEU A 212 -31.79 -0.81 4.12
N ASN A 213 -32.20 -1.28 5.30
CA ASN A 213 -32.98 -0.53 6.29
C ASN A 213 -32.12 0.33 7.24
N LYS A 214 -30.81 0.09 7.33
CA LYS A 214 -29.90 1.09 7.90
C LYS A 214 -29.58 2.01 6.74
N SER A 215 -30.22 3.17 6.76
CA SER A 215 -29.99 4.27 5.84
C SER A 215 -28.56 4.28 5.33
N LEU A 216 -28.38 4.26 3.99
CA LEU A 216 -27.13 4.55 3.27
C LEU A 216 -26.48 5.90 3.71
N VAL A 217 -27.07 6.61 4.68
CA VAL A 217 -26.74 7.94 5.16
C VAL A 217 -25.79 7.94 6.39
N GLN A 218 -25.55 6.84 7.10
CA GLN A 218 -24.84 6.95 8.40
C GLN A 218 -23.33 6.60 8.42
N ALA A 219 -22.79 5.87 7.45
CA ALA A 219 -21.34 5.59 7.38
C ALA A 219 -20.71 6.46 6.28
N SER A 220 -19.68 7.24 6.63
CA SER A 220 -18.94 8.03 5.65
C SER A 220 -18.22 7.10 4.65
N TYR A 221 -18.02 7.56 3.41
CA TYR A 221 -17.26 6.81 2.40
C TYR A 221 -15.90 6.32 2.94
N GLN A 222 -15.19 7.18 3.68
CA GLN A 222 -13.90 6.82 4.31
C GLN A 222 -14.02 5.69 5.33
N HIS A 223 -15.13 5.58 6.05
CA HIS A 223 -15.35 4.50 7.01
C HIS A 223 -15.53 3.14 6.30
N GLU A 224 -16.23 3.12 5.16
CA GLU A 224 -16.39 1.90 4.36
C GLU A 224 -15.09 1.47 3.69
N GLU A 225 -14.30 2.43 3.18
CA GLU A 225 -12.97 2.16 2.62
C GLU A 225 -12.00 1.64 3.69
N LEU A 226 -12.01 2.22 4.89
CA LEU A 226 -11.24 1.71 6.02
C LEU A 226 -11.65 0.27 6.37
N ARG A 227 -12.95 0.00 6.47
CA ARG A 227 -13.45 -1.35 6.76
C ARG A 227 -12.97 -2.35 5.72
N ARG A 228 -13.09 -2.00 4.44
CA ARG A 228 -12.61 -2.83 3.34
C ARG A 228 -11.10 -3.10 3.44
N GLU A 229 -10.30 -2.06 3.66
CA GLU A 229 -8.84 -2.16 3.75
C GLU A 229 -8.40 -3.09 4.91
N VAL A 230 -9.03 -2.93 6.07
CA VAL A 230 -8.74 -3.76 7.27
C VAL A 230 -9.16 -5.21 7.06
N ILE A 231 -10.31 -5.47 6.44
CA ILE A 231 -10.74 -6.84 6.09
C ILE A 231 -9.77 -7.46 5.06
N MET A 232 -9.37 -6.69 4.05
CA MET A 232 -8.44 -7.17 3.03
C MET A 232 -7.09 -7.56 3.63
N LEU A 233 -6.53 -6.72 4.50
CA LEU A 233 -5.31 -7.04 5.25
C LEU A 233 -5.50 -8.29 6.11
N ALA A 234 -6.59 -8.38 6.87
CA ALA A 234 -6.85 -9.53 7.73
C ALA A 234 -6.90 -10.85 6.92
N CYS A 235 -7.67 -10.89 5.83
CA CYS A 235 -7.79 -12.08 4.98
C CYS A 235 -6.48 -12.43 4.27
N SER A 236 -5.78 -11.42 3.72
CA SER A 236 -4.52 -11.62 2.98
C SER A 236 -3.42 -12.20 3.86
N PHE A 237 -3.36 -11.79 5.12
CA PHE A 237 -2.35 -12.22 6.09
C PHE A 237 -2.76 -13.46 6.92
N GLY A 238 -3.85 -14.15 6.55
CA GLY A 238 -4.18 -15.45 7.14
C GLY A 238 -5.07 -15.40 8.38
N ASN A 239 -5.86 -14.34 8.59
CA ASN A 239 -6.78 -14.28 9.71
C ASN A 239 -7.88 -15.36 9.58
N LYS A 240 -7.87 -16.32 10.51
CA LYS A 240 -8.80 -17.47 10.51
C LYS A 240 -10.27 -17.07 10.51
N HIS A 241 -10.66 -16.04 11.27
CA HIS A 241 -12.04 -15.56 11.30
C HIS A 241 -12.44 -14.93 9.97
N CYS A 242 -11.53 -14.19 9.33
CA CYS A 242 -11.74 -13.62 8.00
C CYS A 242 -11.97 -14.72 6.95
N HIS A 243 -11.15 -15.76 6.97
CA HIS A 243 -11.30 -16.93 6.09
C HIS A 243 -12.61 -17.66 6.32
N GLN A 244 -12.99 -17.92 7.57
CA GLN A 244 -14.26 -18.56 7.92
C GLN A 244 -15.47 -17.75 7.45
N GLN A 245 -15.43 -16.43 7.63
CA GLN A 245 -16.51 -15.55 7.20
C GLN A 245 -16.64 -15.52 5.67
N ALA A 246 -15.52 -15.44 4.94
CA ALA A 246 -15.52 -15.51 3.48
C ALA A 246 -16.07 -16.86 2.98
N ALA A 247 -15.64 -17.97 3.58
CA ALA A 247 -16.12 -19.32 3.26
C ALA A 247 -17.64 -19.45 3.52
N THR A 248 -18.14 -18.86 4.60
CA THR A 248 -19.58 -18.86 4.91
C THR A 248 -20.37 -18.07 3.85
N LEU A 249 -19.91 -16.86 3.52
CA LEU A 249 -20.56 -15.99 2.56
C LEU A 249 -20.61 -16.59 1.13
N ILE A 250 -19.53 -17.25 0.69
CA ILE A 250 -19.51 -17.90 -0.62
C ILE A 250 -20.37 -19.18 -0.62
N SER A 251 -20.39 -19.95 0.47
CA SER A 251 -21.26 -21.12 0.62
C SER A 251 -22.75 -20.75 0.59
N ASP A 252 -23.11 -19.64 1.24
CA ASP A 252 -24.47 -19.08 1.21
C ASP A 252 -24.86 -18.64 -0.22
N TRP A 253 -23.90 -18.08 -0.97
CA TRP A 253 -24.16 -17.71 -2.36
C TRP A 253 -24.36 -18.95 -3.25
N ILE A 254 -23.50 -19.97 -3.11
CA ILE A 254 -23.61 -21.22 -3.86
C ILE A 254 -24.96 -21.90 -3.59
N SER A 255 -25.32 -22.07 -2.32
CA SER A 255 -26.54 -22.77 -1.91
C SER A 255 -27.84 -22.04 -2.30
N SER A 256 -27.87 -20.71 -2.17
CA SER A 256 -29.07 -19.92 -2.46
C SER A 256 -29.18 -19.48 -3.93
N ASN A 257 -28.08 -19.61 -4.69
CA ASN A 257 -27.89 -19.04 -6.02
C ASN A 257 -28.17 -17.50 -6.09
N ARG A 258 -28.18 -16.82 -4.94
CA ARG A 258 -28.43 -15.39 -4.81
C ARG A 258 -27.23 -14.74 -4.15
N ASN A 259 -26.57 -13.85 -4.87
CA ASN A 259 -25.37 -13.18 -4.36
C ASN A 259 -25.75 -12.12 -3.33
N ARG A 260 -25.57 -12.47 -2.05
CA ARG A 260 -25.78 -11.56 -0.91
C ARG A 260 -24.45 -11.04 -0.36
N ILE A 261 -23.36 -11.18 -1.09
CA ILE A 261 -22.07 -10.65 -0.65
C ILE A 261 -22.07 -9.13 -0.85
N PRO A 262 -21.78 -8.33 0.19
CA PRO A 262 -21.70 -6.88 0.06
C PRO A 262 -20.66 -6.47 -1.00
N LEU A 263 -21.03 -5.49 -1.83
CA LEU A 263 -20.25 -5.09 -3.00
C LEU A 263 -18.79 -4.76 -2.69
N ASN A 264 -18.54 -4.10 -1.55
CA ASN A 264 -17.23 -3.63 -1.12
C ASN A 264 -16.26 -4.75 -0.71
N VAL A 265 -16.73 -5.98 -0.47
CA VAL A 265 -15.88 -7.10 -0.02
C VAL A 265 -15.99 -8.32 -0.95
N ARG A 266 -16.64 -8.20 -2.11
CA ARG A 266 -16.85 -9.30 -3.05
C ARG A 266 -15.55 -9.90 -3.56
N ASP A 267 -14.62 -9.04 -3.96
CA ASP A 267 -13.27 -9.41 -4.39
C ASP A 267 -12.56 -10.25 -3.33
N ILE A 268 -12.62 -9.79 -2.07
CA ILE A 268 -12.01 -10.50 -0.93
C ILE A 268 -12.67 -11.87 -0.73
N VAL A 269 -14.00 -11.93 -0.73
CA VAL A 269 -14.75 -13.17 -0.50
C VAL A 269 -14.52 -14.18 -1.62
N TYR A 270 -14.59 -13.75 -2.89
CA TYR A 270 -14.40 -14.65 -4.02
C TYR A 270 -12.98 -15.20 -4.05
N CYS A 271 -11.98 -14.33 -3.93
CA CYS A 271 -10.58 -14.71 -3.97
C CYS A 271 -10.24 -15.67 -2.81
N THR A 272 -10.71 -15.35 -1.58
CA THR A 272 -10.50 -16.21 -0.40
C THR A 272 -11.19 -17.56 -0.56
N GLY A 273 -12.42 -17.60 -1.07
CA GLY A 273 -13.13 -18.84 -1.33
C GLY A 273 -12.43 -19.71 -2.37
N VAL A 274 -12.01 -19.12 -3.50
CA VAL A 274 -11.29 -19.83 -4.56
C VAL A 274 -9.92 -20.34 -4.12
N SER A 275 -9.23 -19.62 -3.22
CA SER A 275 -7.93 -20.04 -2.69
C SER A 275 -8.06 -21.21 -1.70
N LEU A 276 -9.02 -21.14 -0.77
CA LEU A 276 -9.06 -22.02 0.41
C LEU A 276 -10.06 -23.18 0.32
N MET A 277 -11.05 -23.11 -0.58
CA MET A 277 -12.08 -24.14 -0.72
C MET A 277 -11.78 -25.09 -1.90
N ASP A 278 -12.70 -26.00 -2.17
CA ASP A 278 -12.56 -27.01 -3.21
C ASP A 278 -12.76 -26.47 -4.64
N GLU A 279 -12.46 -27.32 -5.62
CA GLU A 279 -12.59 -27.03 -7.05
C GLU A 279 -14.03 -26.61 -7.43
N ASP A 280 -15.05 -27.09 -6.70
CA ASP A 280 -16.45 -26.74 -6.94
C ASP A 280 -16.69 -25.23 -6.79
N VAL A 281 -15.99 -24.55 -5.88
CA VAL A 281 -16.04 -23.10 -5.74
C VAL A 281 -15.45 -22.41 -6.97
N TRP A 282 -14.33 -22.90 -7.50
CA TRP A 282 -13.73 -22.36 -8.72
C TRP A 282 -14.68 -22.50 -9.91
N GLU A 283 -15.27 -23.69 -10.09
CA GLU A 283 -16.22 -23.95 -11.18
C GLU A 283 -17.49 -23.10 -11.05
N PHE A 284 -17.98 -22.89 -9.83
CA PHE A 284 -19.09 -21.99 -9.59
C PHE A 284 -18.75 -20.54 -10.00
N ILE A 285 -17.58 -20.03 -9.61
CA ILE A 285 -17.13 -18.68 -10.02
C ILE A 285 -16.96 -18.59 -11.54
N TRP A 286 -16.41 -19.63 -12.18
CA TRP A 286 -16.26 -19.72 -13.63
C TRP A 286 -17.61 -19.68 -14.35
N MET A 287 -18.58 -20.46 -13.88
CA MET A 287 -19.96 -20.41 -14.37
C MET A 287 -20.56 -19.00 -14.19
N LYS A 288 -20.34 -18.37 -13.04
CA LYS A 288 -20.86 -17.02 -12.76
C LYS A 288 -20.25 -15.97 -13.67
N PHE A 289 -18.95 -16.03 -13.91
CA PHE A 289 -18.24 -15.18 -14.85
C PHE A 289 -18.90 -15.20 -16.23
N HIS A 290 -19.28 -16.36 -16.75
CA HIS A 290 -19.98 -16.45 -18.05
C HIS A 290 -21.43 -15.97 -18.00
N SER A 291 -22.14 -16.21 -16.90
CA SER A 291 -23.56 -15.86 -16.78
C SER A 291 -23.85 -14.37 -16.57
N ILE A 292 -22.90 -13.63 -15.98
CA ILE A 292 -23.10 -12.24 -15.57
C ILE A 292 -22.79 -11.29 -16.75
N THR A 293 -23.59 -10.23 -16.89
CA THR A 293 -23.42 -9.22 -17.95
C THR A 293 -22.67 -7.98 -17.48
N ALA A 294 -22.70 -7.67 -16.18
CA ALA A 294 -22.02 -6.51 -15.61
C ALA A 294 -20.50 -6.64 -15.74
N VAL A 295 -19.87 -5.76 -16.53
CA VAL A 295 -18.43 -5.78 -16.81
C VAL A 295 -17.59 -5.64 -15.55
N SER A 296 -17.99 -4.77 -14.63
CA SER A 296 -17.27 -4.57 -13.35
C SER A 296 -17.25 -5.85 -12.51
N GLU A 297 -18.37 -6.55 -12.40
CA GLU A 297 -18.47 -7.81 -11.66
C GLU A 297 -17.68 -8.94 -12.36
N LYS A 298 -17.73 -9.00 -13.69
CA LYS A 298 -16.94 -9.96 -14.48
C LYS A 298 -15.45 -9.86 -14.20
N LYS A 299 -14.90 -8.64 -14.13
CA LYS A 299 -13.48 -8.43 -13.80
C LYS A 299 -13.12 -8.98 -12.42
N ILE A 300 -13.97 -8.74 -11.41
CA ILE A 300 -13.76 -9.25 -10.05
C ILE A 300 -13.79 -10.78 -10.02
N LEU A 301 -14.73 -11.41 -10.73
CA LEU A 301 -14.82 -12.87 -10.83
C LEU A 301 -13.60 -13.46 -11.55
N LEU A 302 -13.16 -12.82 -12.64
CA LEU A 302 -11.99 -13.24 -13.40
C LEU A 302 -10.71 -13.16 -12.57
N GLU A 303 -10.52 -12.07 -11.81
CA GLU A 303 -9.41 -11.93 -10.88
C GLU A 303 -9.47 -13.00 -9.77
N ALA A 304 -10.65 -13.25 -9.20
CA ALA A 304 -10.82 -14.26 -8.15
C ALA A 304 -10.43 -15.67 -8.60
N LEU A 305 -10.70 -16.05 -9.85
CA LEU A 305 -10.30 -17.35 -10.42
C LEU A 305 -8.78 -17.56 -10.42
N THR A 306 -8.00 -16.48 -10.41
CA THR A 306 -6.53 -16.51 -10.34
C THR A 306 -5.99 -16.69 -8.93
N CYS A 307 -6.85 -16.62 -7.91
CA CYS A 307 -6.48 -16.82 -6.51
C CYS A 307 -6.36 -18.29 -6.10
N SER A 308 -6.66 -19.25 -6.99
CA SER A 308 -6.63 -20.68 -6.65
C SER A 308 -5.24 -21.12 -6.20
N ASP A 309 -5.19 -21.97 -5.18
CA ASP A 309 -3.95 -22.64 -4.74
C ASP A 309 -3.65 -23.88 -5.62
N ASP A 310 -4.61 -24.33 -6.43
CA ASP A 310 -4.44 -25.44 -7.37
C ASP A 310 -3.78 -24.97 -8.68
N ARG A 311 -2.55 -25.43 -8.88
CA ARG A 311 -1.73 -25.18 -10.07
C ARG A 311 -2.37 -25.65 -11.37
N ASN A 312 -3.18 -26.72 -11.34
CA ASN A 312 -3.88 -27.22 -12.51
C ASN A 312 -4.98 -26.25 -12.95
N LEU A 313 -5.74 -25.69 -12.00
CA LEU A 313 -6.77 -24.68 -12.28
C LEU A 313 -6.15 -23.38 -12.80
N LEU A 314 -5.03 -22.94 -12.21
CA LEU A 314 -4.29 -21.78 -12.72
C LEU A 314 -3.78 -22.01 -14.15
N ASN A 315 -3.22 -23.19 -14.43
CA ASN A 315 -2.75 -23.54 -15.78
C ASN A 315 -3.91 -23.68 -16.78
N ARG A 316 -5.05 -24.23 -16.36
CA ARG A 316 -6.28 -24.27 -17.16
C ARG A 316 -6.74 -22.86 -17.52
N LEU A 317 -6.80 -21.96 -16.54
CA LEU A 317 -7.20 -20.57 -16.74
C LEU A 317 -6.26 -19.83 -17.71
N LEU A 318 -4.95 -20.02 -17.58
CA LEU A 318 -3.96 -19.46 -18.53
C LEU A 318 -4.23 -19.93 -19.97
N ASN A 319 -4.54 -21.22 -20.17
CA ASN A 319 -4.84 -21.71 -21.52
C ASN A 319 -6.19 -21.18 -22.04
N LEU A 320 -7.20 -21.08 -21.17
CA LEU A 320 -8.50 -20.49 -21.51
C LEU A 320 -8.39 -19.00 -21.84
N SER A 321 -7.43 -18.28 -21.25
CA SER A 321 -7.24 -16.86 -21.52
C SER A 321 -6.78 -16.54 -22.95
N LEU A 322 -6.36 -17.55 -23.74
CA LEU A 322 -6.04 -17.39 -25.16
C LEU A 322 -7.19 -17.81 -26.08
N ASN A 323 -8.32 -18.22 -25.53
CA ASN A 323 -9.52 -18.53 -26.30
C ASN A 323 -10.50 -17.35 -26.19
N SER A 324 -10.59 -16.57 -27.27
CA SER A 324 -11.42 -15.36 -27.36
C SER A 324 -12.92 -15.61 -27.24
N GLU A 325 -13.38 -16.86 -27.41
CA GLU A 325 -14.78 -17.23 -27.22
C GLU A 325 -15.19 -17.29 -25.74
N VAL A 326 -14.22 -17.53 -24.84
CA VAL A 326 -14.47 -17.69 -23.40
C VAL A 326 -13.92 -16.55 -22.56
N VAL A 327 -12.76 -16.01 -22.92
CA VAL A 327 -12.14 -14.85 -22.26
C VAL A 327 -11.83 -13.81 -23.32
N LEU A 328 -12.25 -12.57 -23.13
CA LEU A 328 -11.99 -11.50 -24.10
C LEU A 328 -10.48 -11.27 -24.23
N ASP A 329 -10.00 -11.02 -25.46
CA ASP A 329 -8.57 -10.79 -25.73
C ASP A 329 -7.97 -9.65 -24.87
N GLN A 330 -8.77 -8.61 -24.58
CA GLN A 330 -8.37 -7.50 -23.73
C GLN A 330 -8.10 -7.90 -22.27
N ASP A 331 -8.71 -8.99 -21.79
CA ASP A 331 -8.57 -9.47 -20.41
C ASP A 331 -7.48 -10.57 -20.30
N ALA A 332 -6.97 -11.07 -21.42
CA ALA A 332 -5.98 -12.15 -21.44
C ALA A 332 -4.68 -11.79 -20.70
N ILE A 333 -4.18 -10.56 -20.91
CA ILE A 333 -2.97 -10.07 -20.23
C ILE A 333 -3.21 -9.88 -18.73
N ASP A 334 -4.38 -9.41 -18.33
CA ASP A 334 -4.75 -9.26 -16.93
C ASP A 334 -4.76 -10.62 -16.22
N VAL A 335 -5.30 -11.67 -16.84
CA VAL A 335 -5.22 -13.05 -16.31
C VAL A 335 -3.77 -13.47 -16.07
N ILE A 336 -2.89 -13.27 -17.06
CA ILE A 336 -1.47 -13.64 -16.93
C ILE A 336 -0.79 -12.87 -15.79
N ILE A 337 -1.06 -11.56 -15.67
CA ILE A 337 -0.52 -10.72 -14.60
C ILE A 337 -1.00 -11.19 -13.23
N HIS A 338 -2.29 -11.48 -13.08
CA HIS A 338 -2.85 -11.92 -11.80
C HIS A 338 -2.36 -13.32 -11.39
N VAL A 339 -2.27 -14.27 -12.33
CA VAL A 339 -1.65 -15.59 -12.07
C VAL A 339 -0.16 -15.43 -11.71
N ALA A 340 0.55 -14.46 -12.30
CA ALA A 340 1.94 -14.18 -11.95
C ALA A 340 2.12 -13.62 -10.52
N ARG A 341 1.09 -12.93 -9.98
CA ARG A 341 1.06 -12.42 -8.60
C ARG A 341 0.72 -13.50 -7.56
N ASN A 342 0.06 -14.58 -7.98
CA ASN A 342 -0.22 -15.73 -7.13
C ASN A 342 1.10 -16.51 -6.84
N PRO A 343 1.46 -16.78 -5.57
CA PRO A 343 2.67 -17.54 -5.22
C PRO A 343 2.75 -18.92 -5.89
N HIS A 344 1.60 -19.59 -6.07
CA HIS A 344 1.45 -20.89 -6.74
C HIS A 344 1.41 -20.79 -8.27
N GLY A 345 1.13 -19.61 -8.82
CA GLY A 345 1.04 -19.36 -10.27
C GLY A 345 2.25 -18.67 -10.90
N ARG A 346 3.12 -18.05 -10.10
CA ARG A 346 4.22 -17.18 -10.56
C ARG A 346 5.10 -17.80 -11.64
N ASP A 347 5.57 -19.03 -11.43
CA ASP A 347 6.44 -19.74 -12.37
C ASP A 347 5.67 -20.28 -13.59
N LEU A 348 4.41 -20.68 -13.39
CA LEU A 348 3.51 -21.10 -14.47
C LEU A 348 3.26 -19.94 -15.45
N ALA A 349 2.88 -18.78 -14.94
CA ALA A 349 2.65 -17.58 -15.74
C ALA A 349 3.91 -17.15 -16.50
N TRP A 350 5.08 -17.18 -15.86
CA TRP A 350 6.35 -16.85 -16.52
C TRP A 350 6.69 -17.84 -17.66
N LYS A 351 6.51 -19.14 -17.42
CA LYS A 351 6.71 -20.17 -18.45
C LYS A 351 5.73 -19.96 -19.60
N PHE A 352 4.44 -19.82 -19.28
CA PHE A 352 3.37 -19.61 -20.25
C PHE A 352 3.62 -18.38 -21.13
N PHE A 353 3.97 -17.24 -20.53
CA PHE A 353 4.28 -16.01 -21.24
C PHE A 353 5.42 -16.19 -22.26
N ARG A 354 6.51 -16.87 -21.88
CA ARG A 354 7.63 -17.16 -22.80
C ARG A 354 7.22 -18.08 -23.94
N GLU A 355 6.48 -19.14 -23.65
CA GLU A 355 6.04 -20.13 -24.64
C GLU A 355 5.02 -19.55 -25.63
N LYS A 356 4.16 -18.64 -25.15
CA LYS A 356 3.08 -18.02 -25.94
C LYS A 356 3.42 -16.64 -26.46
N TRP A 357 4.68 -16.18 -26.31
CA TRP A 357 5.12 -14.84 -26.69
C TRP A 357 4.76 -14.47 -28.14
N LYS A 358 4.92 -15.39 -29.09
CA LYS A 358 4.57 -15.15 -30.50
C LYS A 358 3.08 -14.86 -30.72
N ILE A 359 2.20 -15.40 -29.88
CA ILE A 359 0.75 -15.15 -29.93
C ILE A 359 0.48 -13.80 -29.27
N LEU A 360 0.97 -13.62 -28.04
CA LEU A 360 0.74 -12.41 -27.25
C LEU A 360 1.25 -11.13 -27.97
N ASN A 361 2.44 -11.20 -28.57
CA ASN A 361 3.06 -10.06 -29.24
C ASN A 361 2.37 -9.67 -30.56
N LYS A 362 1.55 -10.55 -31.16
CA LYS A 362 0.80 -10.21 -32.39
C LYS A 362 -0.34 -9.23 -32.14
N HIS A 363 -0.83 -9.13 -30.90
CA HIS A 363 -1.93 -8.25 -30.52
C HIS A 363 -1.46 -6.92 -29.90
N CYS A 364 -0.14 -6.69 -29.81
CA CYS A 364 0.47 -5.47 -29.27
C CYS A 364 0.98 -4.49 -30.35
N LEU A 365 0.86 -4.85 -31.63
CA LEU A 365 1.09 -4.01 -32.81
C LEU A 365 -0.24 -3.78 -33.51
#